data_AF-A0A7N2LBC6-F1
#
_entry.id   AF-A0A7N2LBC6-F1
#
_cell.length_a   1.000
_cell.length_b   1.000
_cell.length_c   1.000
_cell.angle_alpha   90.00
_cell.angle_beta   90.00
_cell.angle_gamma   90.00
#
_symmetry.space_group_name_H-M   'P 1'
#
loop_
_entity.id
_entity.type
_entity.pdbx_description
1 polymer ?
#
loop_
_entity_poly.entity_id
_entity_poly.type
_entity_poly.pdbx_seq_one_letter_code
_entity_poly.pdbx_strand_id
1 'polypeptide(L)'
;MVAILVEQRWGGPLTQNWLDQQLALQKRILSRMLELGMTPVLPSFSGNNPAALKKISPSANITKLGNWNSVDTKCRWSCTYLLDPSDPLIVEIGEAFIRRQVKETWKWATVSQ
;
A
#
# COMPACT_ATOMS: atom_id res chain seq x y z
N MET A 1 2.87 5.42 -6.88
CA MET A 1 3.02 4.23 -6.02
C MET A 1 2.63 4.64 -4.63
N VAL A 2 1.43 4.24 -4.18
CA VAL A 2 0.92 4.67 -2.88
C VAL A 2 1.55 3.77 -1.83
N ALA A 3 2.67 4.22 -1.26
CA ALA A 3 3.41 3.54 -0.20
C ALA A 3 2.66 3.63 1.14
N ILE A 4 1.37 3.26 1.19
CA ILE A 4 0.56 3.39 2.40
C ILE A 4 0.81 2.27 3.41
N LEU A 5 1.51 1.18 3.07
CA LEU A 5 1.62 0.01 3.96
C LEU A 5 3.05 -0.53 4.16
N VAL A 6 4.07 0.32 4.11
CA VAL A 6 5.43 -0.11 4.46
C VAL A 6 5.73 0.26 5.91
N GLU A 7 5.19 -0.49 6.86
CA GLU A 7 5.69 -0.47 8.25
C GLU A 7 6.55 -1.68 8.61
N GLN A 8 7.09 -2.38 7.61
CA GLN A 8 8.20 -3.31 7.77
C GLN A 8 9.49 -2.62 7.36
N ARG A 9 10.19 -2.04 8.35
CA ARG A 9 11.23 -1.02 8.18
C ARG A 9 12.61 -1.53 7.76
N TRP A 10 12.70 -2.76 7.26
CA TRP A 10 14.00 -3.31 6.84
C TRP A 10 14.56 -2.49 5.67
N GLY A 11 15.73 -1.87 5.86
CA GLY A 11 16.35 -1.02 4.85
C GLY A 11 15.69 0.36 4.63
N GLY A 12 14.76 0.76 5.49
CA GLY A 12 14.12 2.10 5.45
C GLY A 12 14.75 3.11 6.42
N PRO A 13 14.21 4.35 6.51
CA PRO A 13 13.03 4.86 5.80
C PRO A 13 13.32 5.31 4.37
N LEU A 14 12.30 5.29 3.51
CA LEU A 14 12.38 5.86 2.17
C LEU A 14 12.29 7.39 2.25
N THR A 15 13.07 8.10 1.43
CA THR A 15 13.03 9.56 1.35
C THR A 15 11.83 10.02 0.52
N GLN A 16 11.37 11.26 0.75
CA GLN A 16 10.30 11.85 -0.06
C GLN A 16 10.68 11.89 -1.55
N ASN A 17 11.93 12.27 -1.86
CA ASN A 17 12.44 12.27 -3.23
C ASN A 17 12.34 10.89 -3.90
N TRP A 18 12.61 9.81 -3.17
CA TRP A 18 12.41 8.45 -3.70
C TRP A 18 10.94 8.20 -4.06
N LEU A 19 10.01 8.56 -3.18
CA LEU A 19 8.57 8.40 -3.42
C LEU A 19 8.10 9.18 -4.65
N ASP A 20 8.57 10.43 -4.81
CA ASP A 20 8.22 11.29 -5.93
C ASP A 20 8.74 10.73 -7.26
N GLN A 21 10.00 10.27 -7.28
CA GLN A 21 10.61 9.61 -8.45
C GLN A 21 9.86 8.33 -8.84
N GLN A 22 9.47 7.50 -7.87
CA GLN A 22 8.71 6.28 -8.14
C GLN A 22 7.29 6.58 -8.65
N LEU A 23 6.65 7.65 -8.17
CA LEU A 23 5.36 8.10 -8.71
C LEU A 23 5.50 8.56 -10.17
N ALA A 24 6.51 9.36 -10.48
CA ALA A 24 6.78 9.82 -11.85
C ALA A 24 7.07 8.64 -12.79
N LEU A 25 7.90 7.68 -12.34
CA LEU A 25 8.21 6.48 -13.11
C LEU A 25 6.96 5.64 -13.37
N GLN A 26 6.13 5.38 -12.35
CA GLN A 26 4.91 4.59 -12.51
C GLN A 26 3.98 5.20 -13.56
N LYS A 27 3.81 6.54 -13.57
CA LYS A 27 2.98 7.21 -14.58
C LYS A 27 3.49 6.96 -15.99
N ARG A 28 4.80 7.08 -16.22
CA ARG A 28 5.43 6.82 -17.53
C ARG A 28 5.22 5.38 -17.99
N ILE A 29 5.38 4.41 -17.09
CA ILE A 29 5.16 2.99 -17.38
C ILE A 29 3.70 2.74 -17.75
N LEU A 30 2.75 3.24 -16.95
CA LEU A 30 1.33 3.05 -17.20
C LEU A 30 0.91 3.67 -18.54
N SER A 31 1.34 4.90 -18.84
CA SER A 31 1.07 5.53 -20.14
C SER A 31 1.56 4.65 -21.29
N ARG A 32 2.80 4.15 -21.21
CA ARG A 32 3.35 3.31 -22.28
C ARG A 32 2.65 1.97 -22.42
N MET A 33 2.22 1.36 -21.30
CA MET A 33 1.43 0.13 -21.33
C MET A 33 0.10 0.34 -22.06
N LEU A 34 -0.60 1.45 -21.77
CA LEU A 34 -1.88 1.77 -22.41
C LEU A 34 -1.72 2.06 -23.91
N GLU A 35 -0.69 2.80 -24.31
CA GLU A 35 -0.36 3.05 -25.73
C GLU A 35 -0.13 1.76 -26.52
N LEU A 36 0.44 0.74 -25.86
CA LEU A 36 0.69 -0.58 -26.44
C LEU A 36 -0.52 -1.52 -26.37
N GLY A 37 -1.68 -1.04 -25.91
CA GLY A 37 -2.89 -1.86 -25.76
C GLY A 37 -2.83 -2.88 -24.62
N MET A 38 -1.89 -2.72 -23.68
CA MET A 38 -1.77 -3.60 -22.52
C MET A 38 -2.76 -3.21 -21.42
N THR A 39 -3.18 -4.19 -20.62
CA THR A 39 -4.00 -3.98 -19.42
C THR A 39 -3.14 -4.05 -18.16
N PRO A 40 -2.75 -2.91 -17.56
CA PRO A 40 -1.92 -2.92 -16.35
C PRO A 40 -2.69 -3.41 -15.12
N VAL A 41 -2.07 -4.28 -14.33
CA VAL A 41 -2.59 -4.69 -13.02
C VAL A 41 -2.02 -3.77 -11.95
N LEU A 42 -2.91 -3.13 -11.19
CA LEU A 42 -2.56 -2.25 -10.08
C LEU A 42 -2.80 -2.94 -8.73
N PRO A 43 -2.04 -2.58 -7.69
CA PRO A 43 -2.22 -3.18 -6.37
C PRO A 43 -3.56 -2.79 -5.74
N SER A 44 -4.03 -3.59 -4.79
CA SER A 44 -5.21 -3.32 -3.95
C SER A 44 -4.88 -3.51 -2.47
N PHE A 45 -5.78 -3.08 -1.60
CA PHE A 45 -5.69 -3.32 -0.17
C PHE A 45 -6.07 -4.77 0.18
N SER A 46 -5.26 -5.43 1.01
CA SER A 46 -5.46 -6.83 1.41
C SER A 46 -5.58 -7.03 2.93
N GLY A 47 -5.77 -5.95 3.69
CA GLY A 47 -5.92 -6.03 5.16
C GLY A 47 -4.62 -5.95 5.95
N ASN A 48 -3.45 -5.83 5.32
CA ASN A 48 -2.17 -5.64 6.04
C ASN A 48 -2.06 -4.20 6.55
N ASN A 49 -1.69 -3.99 7.81
CA ASN A 49 -1.71 -2.68 8.44
C ASN A 49 -0.48 -2.37 9.31
N PRO A 50 -0.16 -1.08 9.49
CA PRO A 50 0.72 -0.59 10.54
C PRO A 50 0.25 -0.97 11.95
N ALA A 51 1.19 -1.12 12.88
CA ALA A 51 0.85 -1.34 14.29
C ALA A 51 0.07 -0.15 14.87
N ALA A 52 0.30 1.04 14.31
CA ALA A 52 -0.38 2.27 14.69
C ALA A 52 -1.91 2.22 14.47
N LEU A 53 -2.41 1.40 13.54
CA LEU A 53 -3.85 1.34 13.26
C LEU A 53 -4.64 0.88 14.49
N LYS A 54 -4.12 -0.09 15.25
CA LYS A 54 -4.76 -0.57 16.48
C LYS A 54 -4.84 0.49 17.59
N LYS A 55 -3.96 1.51 17.56
CA LYS A 55 -4.02 2.66 18.47
C LYS A 55 -5.10 3.66 18.06
N ILE A 56 -5.31 3.84 16.75
CA ILE A 56 -6.28 4.77 16.18
C ILE A 56 -7.70 4.17 16.19
N SER A 57 -7.81 2.86 15.92
CA SER A 57 -9.06 2.10 15.96
C SER A 57 -8.91 0.89 16.91
N PRO A 58 -9.10 1.09 18.22
CA PRO A 58 -8.93 0.03 19.22
C PRO A 58 -9.95 -1.12 19.05
N SER A 59 -11.15 -0.81 18.56
CA SER A 59 -12.23 -1.78 18.32
C SER A 59 -12.01 -2.64 17.09
N ALA A 60 -11.12 -2.26 16.17
CA ALA A 60 -10.85 -3.03 14.97
C ALA A 60 -10.30 -4.43 15.31
N ASN A 61 -10.85 -5.46 14.67
CA ASN A 61 -10.41 -6.84 14.82
C ASN A 61 -9.12 -7.06 14.03
N ILE A 62 -7.98 -6.92 14.70
CA ILE A 62 -6.65 -6.98 14.08
C ILE A 62 -5.85 -8.09 14.77
N THR A 63 -5.40 -9.05 13.97
CA THR A 63 -4.53 -10.14 14.41
C THR A 63 -3.08 -9.82 14.10
N LYS A 64 -2.19 -9.99 15.08
CA LYS A 64 -0.75 -9.93 14.84
C LYS A 64 -0.27 -11.29 14.34
N LEU A 65 0.24 -11.35 13.12
CA LEU A 65 0.77 -12.57 12.53
C LEU A 65 2.10 -12.96 13.16
N GLY A 66 2.46 -14.23 13.00
CA GLY A 66 3.73 -14.79 13.48
C GLY A 66 4.96 -14.25 12.75
N ASN A 67 6.12 -14.69 13.22
CA ASN A 67 7.38 -14.34 12.59
C ASN A 67 7.47 -14.93 11.18
N TRP A 68 7.86 -14.09 10.21
CA TRP A 68 8.18 -14.54 8.87
C TRP A 68 9.66 -14.28 8.58
N ASN A 69 10.47 -15.34 8.76
CA ASN A 69 11.89 -15.41 8.41
C ASN A 69 12.72 -14.14 8.74
N SER A 70 12.49 -13.54 9.90
CA SER A 70 13.25 -12.35 10.30
C SER A 70 14.60 -12.72 10.90
N VAL A 71 15.60 -11.85 10.75
CA VAL A 71 16.87 -11.94 11.49
C VAL A 71 16.59 -12.06 13.00
N ASP A 72 17.28 -13.00 13.64
CA ASP A 72 17.13 -13.38 15.05
C ASP A 72 15.71 -13.78 15.47
N THR A 73 14.81 -14.17 14.55
CA THR A 73 13.38 -14.46 14.85
C THR A 73 12.62 -13.32 15.53
N LYS A 74 13.12 -12.08 15.43
CA LYS A 74 12.51 -10.90 16.04
C LYS A 74 11.42 -10.31 15.14
N CYS A 75 10.24 -10.05 15.72
CA CYS A 75 9.13 -9.35 15.06
C CYS A 75 9.39 -7.89 14.63
N ARG A 76 10.64 -7.41 14.70
CA ARG A 76 10.99 -6.01 14.39
C ARG A 76 10.73 -5.64 12.93
N TRP A 77 10.89 -6.60 12.02
CA TRP A 77 10.76 -6.41 10.57
C TRP A 77 9.79 -7.43 9.94
N SER A 78 8.98 -8.08 10.77
CA SER A 78 7.99 -9.07 10.37
C SER A 78 6.75 -8.95 11.27
N CYS A 79 5.97 -10.01 11.44
CA CYS A 79 4.80 -10.04 12.34
C CYS A 79 3.79 -8.94 12.04
N THR A 80 3.34 -8.91 10.78
CA THR A 80 2.37 -7.93 10.27
C THR A 80 1.06 -7.98 11.04
N TYR A 81 0.39 -6.83 11.14
CA TYR A 81 -0.95 -6.73 11.70
C TYR A 81 -1.96 -6.87 10.57
N LEU A 82 -2.79 -7.92 10.64
CA LEU A 82 -3.79 -8.24 9.63
C LEU A 82 -5.18 -7.91 10.19
N LEU A 83 -5.90 -7.03 9.49
CA LEU A 83 -7.30 -6.73 9.77
C LEU A 83 -8.19 -7.88 9.30
N ASP A 84 -9.14 -8.27 10.14
CA ASP A 84 -10.10 -9.32 9.82
C ASP A 84 -10.95 -8.96 8.58
N PRO A 85 -11.17 -9.90 7.65
CA PRO A 85 -11.96 -9.63 6.44
C PRO A 85 -13.43 -9.31 6.72
N SER A 86 -13.95 -9.64 7.89
CA SER A 86 -15.32 -9.35 8.32
C SER A 86 -15.44 -8.00 9.03
N ASP A 87 -14.30 -7.36 9.36
CA ASP A 87 -14.30 -6.04 10.00
C ASP A 87 -14.70 -4.97 8.98
N PRO A 88 -15.73 -4.13 9.25
CA PRO A 88 -16.17 -3.08 8.33
C PRO A 88 -15.05 -2.13 7.88
N LEU A 89 -14.01 -1.94 8.70
CA LEU A 89 -12.87 -1.09 8.39
C LEU A 89 -12.10 -1.56 7.15
N ILE A 90 -12.21 -2.84 6.77
CA ILE A 90 -11.52 -3.35 5.58
C ILE A 90 -12.03 -2.69 4.29
N VAL A 91 -13.34 -2.44 4.22
CA VAL A 91 -13.99 -1.78 3.09
C VAL A 91 -13.59 -0.30 3.08
N GLU A 92 -13.65 0.36 4.23
CA GLU A 92 -13.31 1.78 4.35
C GLU A 92 -11.87 2.08 3.89
N ILE A 93 -10.89 1.31 4.41
CA ILE A 93 -9.48 1.48 4.04
C ILE A 93 -9.27 1.09 2.57
N GLY A 94 -9.92 0.02 2.10
CA GLY A 94 -9.84 -0.44 0.72
C GLY A 94 -10.32 0.62 -0.27
N GLU A 95 -11.49 1.22 -0.02
CA GLU A 95 -12.01 2.30 -0.84
C GLU A 95 -11.11 3.54 -0.82
N ALA A 96 -10.61 3.93 0.35
CA ALA A 96 -9.69 5.06 0.48
C ALA A 96 -8.40 4.82 -0.33
N PHE A 97 -7.86 3.59 -0.28
CA PHE A 97 -6.68 3.19 -1.04
C PHE A 97 -6.91 3.28 -2.55
N ILE A 98 -8.00 2.68 -3.06
CA ILE A 98 -8.32 2.71 -4.50
C ILE A 98 -8.59 4.15 -4.97
N ARG A 99 -9.37 4.91 -4.21
CA ARG A 99 -9.66 6.32 -4.53
C ARG A 99 -8.38 7.15 -4.64
N ARG A 100 -7.43 6.95 -3.72
CA ARG A 100 -6.13 7.61 -3.75
C ARG A 100 -5.30 7.15 -4.95
N GLN A 101 -5.27 5.85 -5.23
CA GLN A 101 -4.54 5.29 -6.36
C GLN A 101 -5.06 5.86 -7.70
N VAL A 102 -6.37 5.81 -7.94
CA VAL A 102 -7.01 6.35 -9.16
C VAL A 102 -6.76 7.85 -9.31
N LYS A 103 -6.83 8.61 -8.21
CA LYS A 103 -6.51 10.05 -8.23
C LYS A 103 -5.08 10.31 -8.70
N GLU A 104 -4.12 9.47 -8.31
CA GLU A 104 -2.71 9.66 -8.64
C GLU A 104 -2.31 9.08 -10.00
N THR A 105 -2.98 8.03 -10.47
CA THR A 105 -2.60 7.35 -11.73
C THR A 105 -3.50 7.72 -12.90
N TRP A 106 -4.82 7.74 -12.71
CA TRP A 106 -5.79 7.83 -13.80
C TRP A 106 -6.20 9.26 -14.14
N LYS A 107 -6.39 10.13 -13.13
CA LYS A 107 -6.66 11.55 -13.38
C LYS A 107 -5.50 12.25 -14.11
N TRP A 108 -4.28 11.74 -13.99
CA TRP A 108 -3.14 12.22 -14.77
C TRP A 108 -3.22 11.82 -16.25
N ALA A 109 -3.68 10.61 -16.56
CA ALA A 109 -3.82 10.16 -17.95
C ALA A 109 -4.84 11.01 -18.73
N THR A 110 -5.89 11.52 -18.08
CA THR A 110 -6.93 12.36 -18.69
C THR A 110 -6.56 13.85 -18.81
N VAL A 111 -5.52 14.32 -18.10
CA VAL A 111 -5.08 15.74 -18.15
C VAL A 111 -3.88 15.92 -19.09
N SER A 112 -3.22 14.84 -19.47
CA SER A 112 -2.07 14.84 -20.39
C SER A 112 -2.42 14.50 -21.84
N GLN A 113 -3.71 14.41 -22.18
CA GLN A 113 -4.25 14.34 -23.55
C GLN A 113 -4.94 15.67 -23.86
#